data_AF-A0A524AEN5-F1
#
_entry.id   AF-A0A524AEN5-F1
#
_cell.length_a   1.000
_cell.length_b   1.000
_cell.length_c   1.000
_cell.angle_alpha   90.00
_cell.angle_beta   90.00
_cell.angle_gamma   90.00
#
_symmetry.space_group_name_H-M   'P 1'
#
loop_
_entity.id
_entity.type
_entity.pdbx_description
1 polymer ?
#
loop_
_entity_poly.entity_id
_entity_poly.type
_entity_poly.pdbx_seq_one_letter_code
_entity_poly.pdbx_strand_id
1 'polypeptide(L)'
;MVEIEIQHLVDRLESLLNESWLIPLTSNRIINEEEYLDIIDQMRITIPAGIKQAKRIQQERERIIAQAQEEAERIVTLAREQAANLTNEHEVLKTAETKAEALLKQAQQQAEDIKAGADDYAVEVLSELEEQLMVFLTTVRNGLKAVQRERGRREDASDSQTRQF
;
A
#
# COMPACT_ATOMS: atom_id res chain seq x y z
N MET A 1 15.23 45.75 21.99
CA MET A 1 15.60 47.16 21.70
C MET A 1 14.67 48.10 22.46
N VAL A 2 13.35 48.07 22.24
CA VAL A 2 12.38 48.93 22.96
C VAL A 2 12.29 48.68 24.48
N GLU A 3 12.41 47.44 24.95
CA GLU A 3 12.38 47.13 26.39
C GLU A 3 13.58 47.73 27.14
N ILE A 4 14.76 47.74 26.50
CA ILE A 4 15.99 48.35 27.03
C ILE A 4 15.83 49.88 27.10
N GLU A 5 15.13 50.48 26.14
CA GLU A 5 14.87 51.92 26.11
C GLU A 5 13.92 52.37 27.22
N ILE A 6 12.86 51.60 27.53
CA ILE A 6 11.93 51.94 28.62
C ILE A 6 12.64 51.83 29.97
N GLN A 7 13.38 50.75 30.22
CA GLN A 7 14.13 50.59 31.47
C GLN A 7 15.16 51.70 31.64
N HIS A 8 15.91 52.04 30.59
CA HIS A 8 16.88 53.13 30.63
C HIS A 8 16.23 54.50 30.91
N LEU A 9 15.03 54.77 30.40
CA LEU A 9 14.31 56.00 30.71
C LEU A 9 13.86 56.03 32.18
N VAL A 10 13.40 54.89 32.72
CA VAL A 10 13.00 54.76 34.13
C VAL A 10 14.21 54.96 35.04
N ASP A 11 15.32 54.29 34.75
CA ASP A 11 16.58 54.41 35.49
C ASP A 11 17.11 55.86 35.49
N ARG A 12 16.96 56.56 34.36
CA ARG A 12 17.37 57.96 34.23
C ARG A 12 16.45 58.90 35.03
N LEU A 13 15.14 58.68 35.00
CA LEU A 13 14.18 59.43 35.83
C LEU A 13 14.46 59.21 37.33
N GLU A 14 14.74 57.97 37.72
CA GLU A 14 15.10 57.60 39.09
C GLU A 14 16.43 58.23 39.53
N SER A 15 17.43 58.26 38.65
CA SER A 15 18.72 58.89 38.92
C SER A 15 18.58 60.41 39.14
N LEU A 16 17.81 61.11 38.29
CA LEU A 16 17.53 62.54 38.49
C LEU A 16 16.79 62.82 39.80
N LEU A 17 15.85 61.94 40.17
CA LEU A 17 15.20 62.05 41.46
C LEU A 17 16.19 61.82 42.61
N ASN A 18 17.10 60.87 42.49
CA ASN A 18 18.08 60.56 43.54
C ASN A 18 19.15 61.64 43.71
N GLU A 19 19.60 62.27 42.62
CA GLU A 19 20.59 63.36 42.60
C GLU A 19 20.02 64.72 43.01
N SER A 20 18.68 64.84 43.11
CA SER A 20 18.01 66.08 43.50
C SER A 20 18.37 66.56 44.91
N TRP A 21 18.62 67.87 45.03
CA TRP A 21 19.04 68.49 46.28
C TRP A 21 17.87 68.58 47.28
N LEU A 22 18.12 68.16 48.52
CA LEU A 22 17.14 68.22 49.62
C LEU A 22 17.07 69.64 50.17
N ILE A 23 15.86 70.17 50.36
CA ILE A 23 15.65 71.45 51.02
C ILE A 23 15.74 71.25 52.55
N PRO A 24 16.67 71.92 53.26
CA PRO A 24 16.79 71.79 54.71
C PRO A 24 15.48 72.12 55.44
N LEU A 25 15.17 71.37 56.51
CA LEU A 25 13.93 71.50 57.31
C LEU A 25 12.62 71.16 56.58
N THR A 26 12.66 70.61 55.35
CA THR A 26 11.46 70.12 54.64
C THR A 26 11.69 68.71 54.07
N SER A 27 10.62 68.05 53.64
CA SER A 27 10.69 66.77 52.92
C SER A 27 10.75 66.95 51.40
N ASN A 28 10.95 68.18 50.92
CA ASN A 28 10.87 68.53 49.50
C ASN A 28 12.26 68.47 48.83
N ARG A 29 12.28 68.11 47.56
CA ARG A 29 13.49 68.03 46.73
C ARG A 29 13.43 69.05 45.60
N ILE A 30 14.56 69.66 45.27
CA ILE A 30 14.71 70.56 44.12
C ILE A 30 15.15 69.73 42.92
N ILE A 31 14.30 69.69 41.89
CA ILE A 31 14.53 68.93 40.67
C ILE A 31 14.64 69.93 39.51
N ASN A 32 15.50 69.65 38.54
CA ASN A 32 15.49 70.36 37.26
C ASN A 32 14.23 69.97 36.49
N GLU A 33 13.25 70.88 36.46
CA GLU A 33 11.96 70.66 35.82
C GLU A 33 12.09 70.35 34.33
N GLU A 34 13.01 71.00 33.61
CA GLU A 34 13.20 70.82 32.17
C GLU A 34 13.67 69.40 31.83
N GLU A 35 14.74 68.93 32.49
CA GLU A 35 15.28 67.58 32.24
C GLU A 35 14.30 66.48 32.72
N TYR A 36 13.55 66.73 33.78
CA TYR A 36 12.56 65.78 34.30
C TYR A 36 11.34 65.66 33.37
N LEU A 37 10.85 66.78 32.84
CA LEU A 37 9.75 66.79 31.88
C LEU A 37 10.14 66.17 30.54
N ASP A 38 11.36 66.40 30.06
CA ASP A 38 11.87 65.80 28.82
C ASP A 38 11.86 64.27 28.86
N ILE A 39 12.27 63.67 29.99
CA ILE A 39 12.24 62.20 30.15
C ILE A 39 10.80 61.69 30.18
N ILE A 40 9.87 62.40 30.84
CA ILE A 40 8.46 62.04 30.86
C ILE A 40 7.84 62.11 29.46
N ASP A 41 8.16 63.14 28.68
CA ASP A 41 7.69 63.28 27.30
C ASP A 41 8.25 62.18 26.40
N GLN A 42 9.53 61.82 26.59
CA GLN A 42 10.14 60.69 25.87
C GLN A 42 9.48 59.35 26.25
N MET A 43 9.19 59.11 27.53
CA MET A 43 8.44 57.94 27.99
C MET A 43 7.04 57.89 27.37
N ARG A 44 6.35 59.03 27.31
CA ARG A 44 5.00 59.16 26.77
C ARG A 44 4.92 58.82 25.28
N ILE A 45 6.01 58.99 24.53
CA ILE A 45 6.10 58.61 23.12
C ILE A 45 6.50 57.13 22.97
N THR A 46 7.55 56.70 23.69
CA THR A 46 8.17 55.39 23.47
C THR A 46 7.41 54.23 24.10
N ILE A 47 6.85 54.40 25.30
CA ILE A 47 6.14 53.31 26.02
C ILE A 47 4.91 52.81 25.24
N PRO A 48 3.98 53.69 24.77
CA PRO A 48 2.82 53.22 24.03
C PRO A 48 3.18 52.52 22.72
N ALA A 49 4.23 52.99 22.03
CA ALA A 49 4.73 52.36 20.81
C ALA A 49 5.27 50.94 21.09
N GLY A 50 6.05 50.77 22.17
CA GLY A 50 6.55 49.47 22.62
C GLY A 50 5.45 48.49 22.98
N ILE A 51 4.45 48.91 23.76
CA ILE A 51 3.30 48.07 24.13
C ILE A 51 2.51 47.64 22.89
N LYS A 52 2.28 48.55 21.95
CA LYS A 52 1.57 48.24 20.69
C LYS A 52 2.34 47.21 19.85
N GLN A 53 3.66 47.32 19.81
CA GLN A 53 4.51 46.38 19.09
C GLN A 53 4.51 45.00 19.78
N ALA A 54 4.66 44.94 21.10
CA ALA A 54 4.59 43.70 21.86
C ALA A 54 3.24 42.99 21.65
N LYS A 55 2.12 43.72 21.69
CA LYS A 55 0.79 43.17 21.42
C LYS A 55 0.66 42.60 20.01
N ARG A 56 1.23 43.27 18.99
CA ARG A 56 1.25 42.77 17.61
C ARG A 56 2.06 41.48 17.48
N ILE A 57 3.24 41.43 18.09
CA ILE A 57 4.09 40.23 18.07
C ILE A 57 3.36 39.06 18.74
N GLN A 58 2.69 39.32 19.87
CA GLN A 58 1.92 38.30 20.57
C GLN A 58 0.75 37.77 19.70
N GLN A 59 0.00 38.65 19.05
CA GLN A 59 -1.08 38.27 18.14
C GLN A 59 -0.58 37.46 16.95
N GLU A 60 0.54 37.87 16.35
CA GLU A 60 1.12 37.16 15.22
C GLU A 60 1.65 35.78 15.64
N ARG A 61 2.26 35.69 16.82
CA ARG A 61 2.68 34.41 17.40
C ARG A 61 1.49 33.46 17.59
N GLU A 62 0.40 33.95 18.19
CA GLU A 62 -0.82 33.16 18.39
C GLU A 62 -1.40 32.69 17.05
N ARG A 63 -1.42 33.56 16.04
CA ARG A 63 -1.84 33.21 14.68
C ARG A 63 -0.97 32.11 14.08
N ILE A 64 0.36 32.25 14.16
CA ILE A 64 1.30 31.25 13.63
C ILE A 64 1.11 29.90 14.32
N ILE A 65 0.95 29.90 15.66
CA ILE A 65 0.71 28.66 16.42
C ILE A 65 -0.59 28.00 15.98
N ALA A 66 -1.68 28.76 15.83
CA ALA A 66 -2.96 28.23 15.38
C ALA A 66 -2.86 27.63 13.97
N GLN A 67 -2.18 28.32 13.04
CA GLN A 67 -1.96 27.82 11.68
C GLN A 67 -1.10 26.54 11.66
N ALA A 68 -0.05 26.49 12.48
CA ALA A 68 0.81 25.32 12.59
C ALA A 68 0.06 24.11 13.18
N GLN A 69 -0.82 24.35 14.16
CA GLN A 69 -1.68 23.31 14.74
C GLN A 69 -2.67 22.76 13.71
N GLU A 70 -3.36 23.64 12.97
CA GLU A 70 -4.30 23.23 11.91
C GLU A 70 -3.59 22.41 10.83
N GLU A 71 -2.42 22.85 10.37
CA GLU A 71 -1.66 22.12 9.35
C GLU A 71 -1.14 20.77 9.89
N ALA A 72 -0.70 20.71 11.14
CA ALA A 72 -0.29 19.45 11.77
C ALA A 72 -1.46 18.46 11.85
N GLU A 73 -2.66 18.92 12.26
CA GLU A 73 -3.86 18.09 12.28
C GLU A 73 -4.26 17.61 10.89
N ARG A 74 -4.14 18.48 9.88
CA ARG A 74 -4.38 18.14 8.48
C ARG A 74 -3.42 17.05 7.98
N ILE A 75 -2.12 17.21 8.24
CA ILE A 75 -1.09 16.22 7.86
C ILE A 75 -1.35 14.88 8.54
N VAL A 76 -1.65 14.87 9.84
CA VAL A 76 -1.94 13.63 10.58
C VAL A 76 -3.19 12.93 10.02
N THR A 77 -4.22 13.70 9.67
CA THR A 77 -5.45 13.16 9.10
C THR A 77 -5.19 12.52 7.73
N LEU A 78 -4.47 13.22 6.85
CA LEU A 78 -4.10 12.70 5.53
C LEU A 78 -3.23 11.45 5.62
N ALA A 79 -2.24 11.45 6.52
CA ALA A 79 -1.37 10.29 6.74
C ALA A 79 -2.15 9.06 7.23
N ARG A 80 -3.14 9.25 8.12
CA ARG A 80 -4.03 8.16 8.58
C ARG A 80 -4.90 7.62 7.45
N GLU A 81 -5.46 8.49 6.62
CA GLU A 81 -6.26 8.09 5.46
C GLU A 81 -5.42 7.28 4.45
N GLN A 82 -4.21 7.75 4.13
CA GLN A 82 -3.28 7.02 3.25
C GLN A 82 -2.89 5.66 3.82
N ALA A 83 -2.59 5.58 5.13
CA ALA A 83 -2.27 4.31 5.79
C ALA A 83 -3.45 3.32 5.74
N ALA A 84 -4.68 3.80 5.94
CA ALA A 84 -5.88 2.97 5.84
C ALA A 84 -6.07 2.43 4.40
N ASN A 85 -5.89 3.29 3.39
CA ASN A 85 -5.98 2.89 1.98
C ASN A 85 -4.93 1.84 1.62
N LEU A 86 -3.67 2.04 2.00
CA LEU A 86 -2.59 1.06 1.75
C LEU A 86 -2.86 -0.28 2.42
N THR A 87 -3.41 -0.27 3.64
CA THR A 87 -3.76 -1.51 4.36
C THR A 87 -4.87 -2.25 3.64
N ASN A 88 -5.92 -1.54 3.20
CA ASN A 88 -7.01 -2.12 2.42
C ASN A 88 -6.51 -2.71 1.09
N GLU A 89 -5.65 -1.98 0.37
CA GLU A 89 -5.05 -2.48 -0.88
C GLU A 89 -4.22 -3.75 -0.64
N HIS A 90 -3.43 -3.78 0.44
CA HIS A 90 -2.63 -4.95 0.79
C HIS A 90 -3.50 -6.17 1.17
N GLU A 91 -4.62 -5.98 1.88
CA GLU A 91 -5.55 -7.06 2.20
C GLU A 91 -6.24 -7.62 0.94
N VAL A 92 -6.63 -6.74 0.01
CA VAL A 92 -7.21 -7.12 -1.28
C VAL A 92 -6.19 -7.92 -2.09
N LEU A 93 -4.94 -7.45 -2.17
CA LEU A 93 -3.86 -8.12 -2.90
C LEU A 93 -3.59 -9.53 -2.33
N LYS A 94 -3.42 -9.65 -1.01
CA LYS A 94 -3.18 -10.94 -0.35
C LYS A 94 -4.35 -11.92 -0.58
N THR A 95 -5.57 -11.42 -0.56
CA THR A 95 -6.77 -12.24 -0.84
C THR A 95 -6.79 -12.69 -2.30
N ALA A 96 -6.42 -11.81 -3.24
CA ALA A 96 -6.33 -12.14 -4.66
C ALA A 96 -5.25 -13.19 -4.94
N GLU A 97 -4.06 -13.07 -4.34
CA GLU A 97 -2.98 -14.06 -4.43
C GLU A 97 -3.43 -15.43 -3.92
N THR A 98 -4.04 -15.48 -2.73
CA THR A 98 -4.55 -16.74 -2.15
C THR A 98 -5.58 -17.41 -3.07
N LYS A 99 -6.48 -16.62 -3.67
CA LYS A 99 -7.47 -17.14 -4.64
C LYS A 99 -6.81 -17.63 -5.93
N ALA A 100 -5.81 -16.91 -6.43
CA ALA A 100 -5.07 -17.30 -7.62
C ALA A 100 -4.33 -18.62 -7.42
N GLU A 101 -3.65 -18.80 -6.28
CA GLU A 101 -2.99 -20.06 -5.92
C GLU A 101 -3.98 -21.21 -5.82
N ALA A 102 -5.13 -21.00 -5.17
CA ALA A 102 -6.18 -22.01 -5.08
C ALA A 102 -6.72 -22.40 -6.46
N LEU A 103 -6.94 -21.43 -7.35
CA LEU A 103 -7.40 -21.67 -8.72
C LEU A 103 -6.36 -22.43 -9.54
N LEU A 104 -5.07 -22.06 -9.44
CA LEU A 104 -3.99 -22.77 -10.12
C LEU A 104 -3.89 -24.23 -9.66
N LYS A 105 -3.99 -24.47 -8.35
CA LYS A 105 -4.00 -25.83 -7.79
C LYS A 105 -5.21 -26.63 -8.29
N GLN A 106 -6.40 -26.03 -8.31
CA GLN A 106 -7.59 -26.67 -8.83
C GLN A 106 -7.46 -26.99 -10.33
N ALA A 107 -6.93 -26.06 -11.12
CA ALA A 107 -6.72 -26.26 -12.55
C ALA A 107 -5.70 -27.37 -12.83
N GLN A 108 -4.62 -27.45 -12.05
CA GLN A 108 -3.65 -28.54 -12.14
C GLN A 108 -4.29 -29.90 -11.81
N GLN A 109 -5.07 -29.98 -10.72
CA GLN A 109 -5.78 -31.21 -10.37
C GLN A 109 -6.75 -31.63 -11.47
N GLN A 110 -7.55 -30.71 -12.00
CA GLN A 110 -8.46 -31.01 -13.10
C GLN A 110 -7.73 -31.47 -14.35
N ALA A 111 -6.57 -30.89 -14.67
CA ALA A 111 -5.77 -31.33 -15.80
C ALA A 111 -5.22 -32.75 -15.60
N GLU A 112 -4.77 -33.09 -14.39
CA GLU A 112 -4.35 -34.45 -14.05
C GLU A 112 -5.51 -35.44 -14.15
N ASP A 113 -6.69 -35.09 -13.63
CA ASP A 113 -7.89 -35.94 -13.68
C ASP A 113 -8.34 -36.17 -15.13
N ILE A 114 -8.34 -35.12 -15.97
CA ILE A 114 -8.68 -35.23 -17.40
C ILE A 114 -7.68 -36.14 -18.11
N LYS A 115 -6.38 -35.99 -17.82
CA LYS A 115 -5.34 -36.82 -18.43
C LYS A 115 -5.52 -38.28 -18.05
N ALA A 116 -5.71 -38.57 -16.76
CA ALA A 116 -5.95 -39.92 -16.27
C ALA A 116 -7.19 -40.54 -16.92
N GLY A 117 -8.31 -39.80 -16.99
CA GLY A 117 -9.52 -40.27 -17.66
C GLY A 117 -9.35 -40.51 -19.16
N ALA A 118 -8.51 -39.70 -19.84
CA ALA A 118 -8.19 -39.90 -21.24
C ALA A 118 -7.32 -41.15 -21.47
N ASP A 119 -6.36 -41.41 -20.58
CA ASP A 119 -5.53 -42.61 -20.60
C ASP A 119 -6.40 -43.86 -20.37
N ASP A 120 -7.31 -43.83 -19.38
CA ASP A 120 -8.25 -44.91 -19.09
C ASP A 120 -9.17 -45.20 -20.29
N TYR A 121 -9.73 -44.15 -20.89
CA TYR A 121 -10.57 -44.30 -22.08
C TYR A 121 -9.80 -44.87 -23.28
N ALA A 122 -8.54 -44.45 -23.47
CA ALA A 122 -7.70 -45.00 -24.53
C ALA A 122 -7.45 -46.50 -24.34
N VAL A 123 -7.21 -46.95 -23.10
CA VAL A 123 -7.08 -48.36 -22.77
C VAL A 123 -8.37 -49.12 -23.09
N GLU A 124 -9.53 -48.62 -22.67
CA GLU A 124 -10.82 -49.25 -22.94
C GLU A 124 -11.06 -49.45 -24.44
N VAL A 125 -10.87 -48.40 -25.25
CA VAL A 125 -11.05 -48.45 -26.70
C VAL A 125 -10.06 -49.40 -27.37
N LEU A 126 -8.80 -49.40 -26.94
CA LEU A 126 -7.78 -50.29 -27.49
C LEU A 126 -8.06 -51.75 -27.15
N SER A 127 -8.53 -52.04 -25.93
CA SER A 127 -8.92 -53.39 -25.53
C SER A 127 -10.14 -53.90 -26.31
N GLU A 128 -11.16 -53.06 -26.54
CA GLU A 128 -12.31 -53.43 -27.36
C GLU A 128 -11.87 -53.74 -28.81
N LEU A 129 -11.00 -52.91 -29.38
CA LEU A 129 -10.46 -53.13 -30.72
C LEU A 129 -9.65 -54.44 -30.79
N GLU A 130 -8.85 -54.74 -29.77
CA GLU A 130 -8.09 -56.00 -29.69
C GLU A 130 -9.01 -57.21 -29.74
N GLU A 131 -10.10 -57.20 -28.96
CA GLU A 131 -11.08 -58.29 -28.94
C GLU A 131 -11.73 -58.49 -30.32
N GLN A 132 -12.15 -57.39 -30.97
CA GLN A 132 -12.71 -57.45 -32.31
C GLN A 132 -11.72 -58.01 -33.34
N LEU A 133 -10.46 -57.59 -33.28
CA LEU A 133 -9.40 -58.10 -34.16
C LEU A 133 -9.12 -59.59 -33.93
N MET A 134 -9.20 -60.09 -32.69
CA MET A 134 -9.09 -61.52 -32.41
C MET A 134 -10.20 -62.34 -33.08
N VAL A 135 -11.45 -61.84 -33.06
CA VAL A 135 -12.58 -62.48 -33.74
C VAL A 135 -12.37 -62.48 -35.26
N PHE A 136 -11.95 -61.35 -35.84
CA PHE A 136 -11.65 -61.27 -37.26
C PHE A 136 -10.52 -62.22 -37.68
N LEU A 137 -9.41 -62.26 -36.93
CA LEU A 137 -8.30 -63.18 -37.17
C LEU A 137 -8.75 -64.64 -37.11
N THR A 138 -9.59 -64.99 -36.15
CA THR A 138 -10.15 -66.35 -36.03
C THR A 138 -11.00 -66.70 -37.24
N THR A 139 -11.82 -65.77 -37.71
CA THR A 139 -12.66 -65.93 -38.90
C THR A 139 -11.82 -66.13 -40.16
N VAL A 140 -10.78 -65.29 -40.36
CA VAL A 140 -9.83 -65.42 -41.47
C VAL A 140 -9.09 -66.76 -41.43
N ARG A 141 -8.60 -67.17 -40.24
CA ARG A 141 -7.92 -68.47 -40.06
C ARG A 141 -8.85 -69.65 -40.39
N ASN A 142 -10.11 -69.58 -39.98
CA ASN A 142 -11.10 -70.60 -40.30
C ASN A 142 -11.40 -70.64 -41.81
N GLY A 143 -11.55 -69.48 -42.46
CA GLY A 143 -11.70 -69.37 -43.91
C GLY A 143 -10.53 -69.97 -44.68
N LEU A 144 -9.28 -69.65 -44.29
CA LEU A 144 -8.08 -70.22 -44.90
C LEU A 144 -8.03 -71.74 -44.76
N LYS A 145 -8.36 -72.29 -43.59
CA LYS A 145 -8.43 -73.75 -43.37
C LYS A 145 -9.49 -74.41 -44.25
N ALA A 146 -10.64 -73.76 -44.47
CA ALA A 146 -11.70 -74.29 -45.34
C ALA A 146 -11.24 -74.38 -46.80
N VAL A 147 -10.61 -73.32 -47.33
CA VAL A 147 -10.07 -73.29 -48.70
C VAL A 147 -8.95 -74.31 -48.88
N GLN A 148 -8.05 -74.46 -47.90
CA GLN A 148 -6.99 -75.47 -47.94
C GLN A 148 -7.56 -76.90 -47.97
N ARG A 149 -8.61 -77.17 -47.17
CA ARG A 149 -9.30 -78.48 -47.21
C ARG A 149 -9.97 -78.75 -48.55
N GLU A 150 -10.62 -77.76 -49.14
CA GLU A 150 -11.21 -77.91 -50.49
C GLU A 150 -10.15 -78.18 -51.55
N ARG A 151 -8.99 -77.51 -51.47
CA ARG A 151 -7.88 -77.72 -52.40
C ARG A 151 -7.30 -79.13 -52.28
N GLY A 152 -7.03 -79.62 -51.06
CA GLY A 152 -6.58 -81.00 -50.84
C GLY A 152 -7.58 -82.04 -51.34
N ARG A 153 -8.89 -81.83 -51.11
CA ARG A 153 -9.94 -82.70 -51.66
C ARG A 153 -9.97 -82.74 -53.19
N ARG A 154 -9.71 -81.60 -53.85
CA ARG A 154 -9.65 -81.54 -55.32
C ARG A 154 -8.41 -82.26 -55.87
N GLU A 155 -7.26 -82.11 -55.20
CA GLU A 155 -6.01 -82.79 -55.56
C GLU A 155 -6.13 -84.33 -55.39
N ASP A 156 -6.73 -84.80 -54.29
CA ASP A 156 -7.00 -86.23 -54.04
C ASP A 156 -8.00 -86.83 -55.06
N ALA A 157 -8.98 -86.04 -55.50
CA ALA A 157 -9.96 -86.45 -56.52
C ALA A 157 -9.35 -86.55 -57.93
N SER A 158 -8.36 -85.72 -58.26
CA SER A 158 -7.61 -85.83 -59.52
C SER A 158 -6.61 -86.99 -59.55
N ASP A 159 -5.97 -87.30 -58.42
CA ASP A 159 -5.01 -88.41 -58.31
C ASP A 159 -5.70 -89.79 -58.36
N SER A 160 -6.92 -89.88 -57.82
CA SER A 160 -7.72 -91.11 -57.86
C SER A 160 -8.32 -91.40 -59.25
N GLN A 161 -8.59 -90.37 -60.07
CA GLN A 161 -9.01 -90.54 -61.46
C GLN A 161 -7.85 -90.92 -62.40
N THR A 162 -6.62 -90.50 -62.06
CA THR A 162 -5.41 -90.79 -62.88
C THR A 162 -4.88 -92.21 -62.66
N ARG A 163 -5.20 -92.85 -61.51
CA ARG A 163 -4.81 -94.25 -61.19
C ARG A 163 -5.81 -95.32 -61.67
N GLN A 164 -6.94 -94.93 -62.26
CA GLN A 164 -7.96 -95.85 -62.80
C GLN A 164 -7.83 -96.11 -64.31
N PHE A 165 -6.79 -95.58 -64.94
CA PHE A 165 -6.35 -95.90 -66.29
C PHE A 165 -5.03 -96.67 -66.25
#